data_AF-A0A1G7N7D0-F1
#
_entry.id   AF-A0A1G7N7D0-F1
#
_cell.length_a   1.000
_cell.length_b   1.000
_cell.length_c   1.000
_cell.angle_alpha   90.00
_cell.angle_beta   90.00
_cell.angle_gamma   90.00
#
_symmetry.space_group_name_H-M   'P 1'
#
loop_
_entity.id
_entity.type
_entity.pdbx_description
1 polymer ?
#
loop_
_entity_poly.entity_id
_entity_poly.type
_entity_poly.pdbx_seq_one_letter_code
_entity_poly.pdbx_strand_id
1 'polypeptide(L)'
;MSNLDEFLAGERLDDVVFYVSDAYLDDDSRLREVGTETDGGVRLILDGETGRSAFQAGTGMGAMEFAKTAMGAEGEIARTLDDGACPFAADADDGEDTDEGPDNDHDIRFVFAFAEAQNEEVGGLYAEGDVVHAYAHCTCGESYSHKWVIGDRDD
;
A
#
# COMPACT_ATOMS: atom_id res chain seq x y z
N MET A 1 12.50 -15.96 7.69
CA MET A 1 11.25 -15.26 7.41
C MET A 1 11.57 -13.80 7.36
N SER A 2 11.02 -13.07 6.39
CA SER A 2 11.19 -11.62 6.33
C SER A 2 10.18 -10.96 7.27
N ASN A 3 10.43 -9.70 7.68
CA ASN A 3 9.45 -8.92 8.43
C ASN A 3 8.09 -8.84 7.71
N LEU A 4 8.10 -8.90 6.37
CA LEU A 4 6.88 -8.93 5.56
C LEU A 4 6.13 -10.24 5.72
N ASP A 5 6.83 -11.39 5.69
CA ASP A 5 6.19 -12.69 5.93
C ASP A 5 5.47 -12.73 7.28
N GLU A 6 6.13 -12.26 8.35
CA GLU A 6 5.55 -12.22 9.69
C GLU A 6 4.31 -11.31 9.75
N PHE A 7 4.35 -10.16 9.06
CA PHE A 7 3.18 -9.27 8.91
C PHE A 7 2.04 -9.95 8.15
N LEU A 8 2.34 -10.57 7.02
CA LEU A 8 1.37 -11.27 6.18
C LEU A 8 0.88 -12.60 6.80
N ALA A 9 1.49 -13.03 7.91
CA ALA A 9 1.06 -14.18 8.71
C ALA A 9 0.26 -13.78 9.96
N GLY A 10 0.05 -12.47 10.19
CA GLY A 10 -0.71 -11.97 11.35
C GLY A 10 0.11 -11.94 12.64
N GLU A 11 1.42 -12.15 12.58
CA GLU A 11 2.31 -12.14 13.75
C GLU A 11 2.68 -10.70 14.17
N ARG A 12 2.38 -9.71 13.32
CA ARG A 12 2.77 -8.30 13.48
C ARG A 12 1.58 -7.33 13.27
N LEU A 13 0.48 -7.54 14.00
CA LEU A 13 -0.75 -6.74 13.87
C LEU A 13 -0.59 -5.27 14.28
N ASP A 14 0.36 -4.96 15.16
CA ASP A 14 0.65 -3.60 15.61
C ASP A 14 1.58 -2.83 14.66
N ASP A 15 2.10 -3.48 13.63
CA ASP A 15 3.00 -2.90 12.65
C ASP A 15 2.26 -2.42 11.39
N VAL A 16 2.92 -1.52 10.68
CA VAL A 16 2.47 -1.00 9.40
C VAL A 16 3.57 -1.18 8.36
N VAL A 17 3.13 -1.44 7.14
CA VAL A 17 4.00 -1.54 5.97
C VAL A 17 3.84 -0.26 5.16
N PHE A 18 4.96 0.37 4.85
CA PHE A 18 5.00 1.55 3.99
C PHE A 18 6.00 1.33 2.86
N TYR A 19 5.52 1.31 1.63
CA TYR A 19 6.35 1.24 0.44
C TYR A 19 6.33 2.58 -0.29
N VAL A 20 7.47 2.98 -0.83
CA VAL A 20 7.61 4.15 -1.71
C VAL A 20 8.42 3.74 -2.93
N SER A 21 7.91 4.09 -4.11
CA SER A 21 8.60 3.87 -5.39
C SER A 21 9.87 4.71 -5.51
N ASP A 22 10.83 4.22 -6.29
CA ASP A 22 12.07 4.92 -6.60
C ASP A 22 11.79 6.29 -7.27
N ALA A 23 10.76 6.34 -8.11
CA ALA A 23 10.30 7.56 -8.78
C ALA A 23 9.89 8.69 -7.83
N TYR A 24 9.61 8.38 -6.56
CA TYR A 24 9.23 9.35 -5.54
C TYR A 24 10.25 9.44 -4.39
N LEU A 25 11.32 8.63 -4.43
CA LEU A 25 12.40 8.64 -3.46
C LEU A 25 13.59 9.40 -4.02
N ASP A 26 13.89 10.56 -3.45
CA ASP A 26 15.19 11.21 -3.67
C ASP A 26 16.34 10.26 -3.28
N ASP A 27 17.48 10.33 -3.98
CA ASP A 27 18.65 9.48 -3.71
C ASP A 27 19.18 9.61 -2.26
N ASP A 28 19.04 10.79 -1.65
CA ASP A 28 19.41 11.10 -0.26
C ASP A 28 18.27 10.83 0.75
N SER A 29 17.22 10.13 0.33
CA SER A 29 16.08 9.83 1.20
C SER A 29 16.52 8.93 2.34
N ARG A 30 16.37 9.41 3.58
CA ARG A 30 16.57 8.61 4.80
C ARG A 30 15.77 7.30 4.81
N LEU A 31 14.66 7.26 4.08
CA LEU A 31 13.85 6.06 3.88
C LEU A 31 14.66 4.91 3.27
N ARG A 32 15.59 5.18 2.34
CA ARG A 32 16.48 4.17 1.76
C ARG A 32 17.46 3.58 2.79
N GLU A 33 17.87 4.37 3.79
CA GLU A 33 18.79 3.91 4.84
C GLU A 33 18.12 3.01 5.88
N VAL A 34 16.83 3.22 6.15
CA VAL A 34 16.09 2.49 7.20
C VAL A 34 15.14 1.43 6.66
N GLY A 35 14.85 1.45 5.36
CA GLY A 35 13.96 0.50 4.69
C GLY A 35 14.68 -0.68 4.05
N THR A 36 13.89 -1.60 3.51
CA THR A 36 14.33 -2.73 2.70
C THR A 36 14.18 -2.36 1.23
N GLU A 37 15.26 -2.46 0.45
CA GLU A 37 15.21 -2.28 -1.00
C GLU A 37 14.38 -3.39 -1.67
N THR A 38 13.62 -2.98 -2.68
CA THR A 38 12.79 -3.83 -3.55
C THR A 38 13.15 -3.53 -5.01
N ASP A 39 12.63 -4.30 -5.97
CA ASP A 39 12.88 -4.03 -7.40
C ASP A 39 12.40 -2.63 -7.85
N GLY A 40 11.35 -2.06 -7.22
CA GLY A 40 10.75 -0.80 -7.63
C GLY A 40 10.94 0.38 -6.66
N GLY A 41 11.59 0.19 -5.51
CA GLY A 41 11.67 1.21 -4.47
C GLY A 41 12.05 0.67 -3.10
N VAL A 42 11.54 1.28 -2.03
CA VAL A 42 11.88 0.92 -0.65
C VAL A 42 10.65 0.64 0.20
N ARG A 43 10.67 -0.47 0.93
CA ARG A 43 9.64 -0.90 1.87
C ARG A 43 10.11 -0.82 3.31
N LEU A 44 9.31 -0.21 4.16
CA LEU A 44 9.53 -0.09 5.60
C LEU A 44 8.46 -0.88 6.35
N ILE A 45 8.85 -1.57 7.41
CA ILE A 45 7.93 -2.25 8.32
C ILE A 45 8.25 -1.74 9.73
N LEU A 46 7.34 -0.95 10.26
CA LEU A 46 7.53 -0.14 11.47
C LEU A 46 6.33 -0.33 12.39
N ASP A 47 6.50 -0.04 13.68
CA ASP A 47 5.37 0.02 14.59
C ASP A 47 4.36 1.07 14.13
N GLY A 48 3.08 0.89 14.44
CA GLY A 48 2.02 1.72 13.89
C GLY A 48 2.11 3.21 14.25
N GLU A 49 2.73 3.59 15.35
CA GLU A 49 2.93 4.99 15.71
C GLU A 49 4.08 5.62 14.88
N THR A 50 5.22 4.92 14.82
CA THR A 50 6.39 5.33 14.06
C THR A 50 6.10 5.35 12.57
N GLY A 51 5.41 4.34 12.04
CA GLY A 51 5.10 4.23 10.62
C GLY A 51 4.11 5.30 10.15
N ARG A 52 3.10 5.65 10.95
CA ARG A 52 2.22 6.80 10.66
C ARG A 52 3.00 8.13 10.65
N SER A 53 3.93 8.29 11.59
CA SER A 53 4.78 9.47 11.66
C SER A 53 5.73 9.56 10.46
N ALA A 54 6.32 8.43 10.05
CA ALA A 54 7.18 8.33 8.88
C ALA A 54 6.42 8.61 7.58
N PHE A 55 5.20 8.07 7.45
CA PHE A 55 4.32 8.34 6.30
C PHE A 55 4.03 9.84 6.16
N GLN A 56 3.65 10.50 7.26
CA GLN A 56 3.38 11.94 7.23
C GLN A 56 4.64 12.76 6.91
N ALA A 57 5.80 12.36 7.44
CA ALA A 57 7.05 13.04 7.15
C ALA A 57 7.51 12.85 5.69
N GLY A 58 7.28 11.67 5.10
CA GLY A 58 7.68 11.36 3.73
C GLY A 58 6.73 11.87 2.65
N THR A 59 5.42 11.82 2.89
CA THR A 59 4.39 12.18 1.89
C THR A 59 3.78 13.56 2.12
N GLY A 60 3.94 14.14 3.31
CA GLY A 60 3.23 15.35 3.73
C GLY A 60 1.74 15.14 4.04
N MET A 61 1.22 13.93 3.88
CA MET A 61 -0.20 13.59 4.06
C MET A 61 -0.44 12.82 5.36
N GLY A 62 -1.62 13.00 5.96
CA GLY A 62 -2.02 12.19 7.11
C GLY A 62 -2.45 10.79 6.69
N ALA A 63 -1.88 9.74 7.29
CA ALA A 63 -2.19 8.35 6.95
C ALA A 63 -3.70 8.03 7.04
N MET A 64 -4.40 8.58 8.04
CA MET A 64 -5.86 8.40 8.18
C MET A 64 -6.66 9.11 7.09
N GLU A 65 -6.25 10.32 6.68
CA GLU A 65 -6.94 11.06 5.61
C GLU A 65 -6.74 10.39 4.25
N PHE A 66 -5.52 9.88 4.02
CA PHE A 66 -5.20 9.07 2.86
C PHE A 66 -6.04 7.80 2.82
N ALA A 67 -6.04 7.01 3.91
CA ALA A 67 -6.83 5.79 3.99
C ALA A 67 -8.32 6.04 3.72
N LYS A 68 -8.90 7.09 4.32
CA LYS A 68 -10.30 7.46 4.10
C LYS A 68 -10.61 7.81 2.65
N THR A 69 -9.67 8.45 1.96
CA THR A 69 -9.81 8.80 0.54
C THR A 69 -9.75 7.54 -0.33
N ALA A 70 -8.71 6.72 -0.11
CA ALA A 70 -8.49 5.48 -0.84
C ALA A 70 -9.60 4.44 -0.63
N MET A 71 -10.27 4.41 0.52
CA MET A 71 -11.47 3.59 0.76
C MET A 71 -12.62 3.87 -0.21
N GLY A 72 -12.60 5.02 -0.90
CA GLY A 72 -13.62 5.36 -1.89
C GLY A 72 -13.50 4.57 -3.20
N ALA A 73 -12.37 3.93 -3.45
CA ALA A 73 -12.11 3.14 -4.65
C ALA A 73 -11.51 1.78 -4.28
N GLU A 74 -12.06 0.72 -4.85
CA GLU A 74 -11.56 -0.64 -4.67
C GLU A 74 -10.68 -1.00 -5.87
N GLY A 75 -9.43 -1.37 -5.61
CA GLY A 75 -8.47 -1.83 -6.61
C GLY A 75 -7.74 -3.08 -6.14
N GLU A 76 -6.72 -3.50 -6.87
CA GLU A 76 -5.91 -4.67 -6.49
C GLU A 76 -4.51 -4.23 -6.08
N ILE A 77 -4.07 -4.64 -4.89
CA ILE A 77 -2.70 -4.43 -4.41
C ILE A 77 -2.03 -5.80 -4.30
N ALA A 78 -0.81 -5.93 -4.80
CA ALA A 78 -0.03 -7.15 -4.73
C ALA A 78 0.25 -7.56 -3.27
N ARG A 79 0.37 -8.87 -3.04
CA ARG A 79 0.63 -9.41 -1.70
C ARG A 79 1.97 -8.90 -1.13
N THR A 80 2.93 -8.59 -1.99
CA THR A 80 4.25 -8.05 -1.63
C THR A 80 4.19 -6.61 -1.11
N LEU A 81 3.06 -5.91 -1.29
CA LEU A 81 2.82 -4.53 -0.88
C LEU A 81 3.78 -3.53 -1.53
N ASP A 82 4.30 -3.86 -2.71
CA ASP A 82 5.17 -3.00 -3.54
C ASP A 82 4.65 -2.78 -4.97
N ASP A 83 3.51 -3.40 -5.33
CA ASP A 83 2.91 -3.31 -6.66
C ASP A 83 1.37 -3.44 -6.59
N GLY A 84 0.66 -3.14 -7.69
CA GLY A 84 -0.80 -3.26 -7.76
C GLY A 84 -1.43 -2.74 -9.05
N ALA A 85 -2.67 -3.14 -9.30
CA ALA A 85 -3.46 -2.74 -10.47
C ALA A 85 -4.42 -1.61 -10.10
N CYS A 86 -4.16 -0.43 -10.67
CA CYS A 86 -5.01 0.74 -10.51
C CYS A 86 -6.37 0.52 -11.21
N PRO A 87 -7.50 0.65 -10.50
CA PRO A 87 -8.82 0.43 -11.10
C PRO A 87 -9.18 1.50 -12.15
N PHE A 88 -8.50 2.64 -12.12
CA PHE A 88 -8.68 3.75 -13.05
C PHE A 88 -7.86 3.59 -14.34
N ALA A 89 -7.02 2.56 -14.45
CA ALA A 89 -6.24 2.31 -15.66
C ALA A 89 -7.12 1.96 -16.87
N ALA A 90 -8.25 1.27 -16.64
CA ALA A 90 -9.17 0.90 -17.72
C ALA A 90 -9.99 2.10 -18.24
N ASP A 91 -10.26 3.11 -17.41
CA ASP A 91 -10.91 4.36 -17.83
C ASP A 91 -9.99 5.26 -18.67
N ALA A 92 -8.66 5.00 -18.64
CA ALA A 92 -7.69 5.70 -19.47
C ALA A 92 -7.54 5.10 -20.88
N ASP A 93 -8.05 3.88 -21.12
CA ASP A 93 -7.86 3.12 -22.37
C ASP A 93 -9.01 3.32 -23.39
N ASP A 94 -10.12 4.00 -23.02
CA ASP A 94 -11.22 4.31 -23.95
C ASP A 94 -10.88 5.52 -24.85
N GLY A 95 -9.89 5.32 -25.71
CA GLY A 95 -9.83 5.93 -27.03
C GLY A 95 -9.18 7.30 -27.14
N GLU A 96 -7.86 7.40 -26.95
CA GLU A 96 -7.00 8.09 -27.92
C GLU A 96 -5.55 7.65 -27.73
N ASP A 97 -4.90 7.21 -28.81
CA ASP A 97 -3.44 7.09 -28.92
C ASP A 97 -2.78 8.48 -28.74
N THR A 98 -2.82 9.04 -27.53
CA THR A 98 -2.22 10.33 -27.21
C THR A 98 -1.12 10.15 -26.18
N ASP A 99 0.10 10.18 -26.73
CA ASP A 99 1.36 10.50 -26.07
C ASP A 99 1.82 9.48 -25.00
N GLU A 100 2.90 8.77 -25.34
CA GLU A 100 3.79 8.07 -24.40
C GLU A 100 4.49 9.11 -23.46
N GLY A 101 3.70 9.88 -22.73
CA GLY A 101 4.15 10.69 -21.62
C GLY A 101 4.37 9.79 -20.39
N PRO A 102 5.36 10.09 -19.53
CA PRO A 102 5.71 9.27 -18.37
C PRO A 102 4.63 9.22 -17.26
N ASP A 103 3.47 9.85 -17.48
CA ASP A 103 2.35 9.94 -16.55
C ASP A 103 1.15 9.04 -16.93
N ASN A 104 1.26 8.26 -18.02
CA ASN A 104 0.26 7.25 -18.41
C ASN A 104 0.54 5.85 -17.86
N ASP A 105 1.72 5.62 -17.25
CA ASP A 105 1.98 4.39 -16.51
C ASP A 105 1.22 4.46 -15.19
N HIS A 106 0.29 3.53 -14.97
CA HIS A 106 -0.52 3.42 -13.76
C HIS A 106 0.22 2.70 -12.61
N ASP A 107 1.50 3.02 -12.44
CA ASP A 107 2.36 2.45 -11.41
C ASP A 107 2.02 2.95 -10.00
N ILE A 108 2.40 2.18 -9.00
CA ILE A 108 2.28 2.58 -7.61
C ILE A 108 3.36 3.59 -7.25
N ARG A 109 2.92 4.74 -6.72
CA ARG A 109 3.82 5.74 -6.14
C ARG A 109 4.20 5.39 -4.71
N PHE A 110 3.23 4.99 -3.89
CA PHE A 110 3.45 4.46 -2.55
C PHE A 110 2.29 3.56 -2.09
N VAL A 111 2.58 2.59 -1.21
CA VAL A 111 1.58 1.76 -0.52
C VAL A 111 1.69 2.00 0.98
N PHE A 112 0.55 2.13 1.65
CA PHE A 112 0.45 2.10 3.10
C PHE A 112 -0.47 0.96 3.50
N ALA A 113 -0.02 0.05 4.36
CA ALA A 113 -0.81 -1.07 4.81
C ALA A 113 -0.68 -1.32 6.31
N PHE A 114 -1.73 -1.83 6.93
CA PHE A 114 -1.75 -2.25 8.32
C PHE A 114 -2.65 -3.48 8.47
N ALA A 115 -2.43 -4.26 9.52
CA ALA A 115 -3.28 -5.41 9.84
C ALA A 115 -4.18 -5.08 11.04
N GLU A 116 -5.36 -5.67 11.07
CA GLU A 116 -6.29 -5.56 12.18
C GLU A 116 -6.65 -6.96 12.68
N ALA A 117 -6.67 -7.14 14.00
CA ALA A 117 -7.04 -8.40 14.62
C ALA A 117 -8.49 -8.79 14.28
N GLN A 118 -8.73 -10.10 14.19
CA GLN A 118 -10.07 -10.64 14.04
C GLN A 118 -11.05 -10.01 15.04
N ASN A 119 -12.19 -9.57 14.54
CA ASN A 119 -13.28 -8.99 15.30
C ASN A 119 -14.65 -9.51 14.83
N GLU A 120 -15.17 -10.48 15.57
CA GLU A 120 -16.48 -11.10 15.32
C GLU A 120 -17.66 -10.12 15.46
N GLU A 121 -17.50 -9.04 16.25
CA GLU A 121 -18.56 -8.05 16.48
C GLU A 121 -18.79 -7.14 15.26
N VAL A 122 -17.74 -6.90 14.48
CA VAL A 122 -17.82 -6.12 13.24
C VAL A 122 -18.46 -6.93 12.11
N GLY A 123 -18.20 -8.25 12.08
CA GLY A 123 -18.70 -9.14 11.03
C GLY A 123 -17.96 -9.00 9.69
N GLY A 124 -18.39 -9.77 8.69
CA GLY A 124 -17.72 -9.83 7.38
C GLY A 124 -16.31 -10.43 7.48
N LEU A 125 -15.36 -9.88 6.72
CA LEU A 125 -13.95 -10.32 6.71
C LEU A 125 -13.32 -10.33 8.11
N TYR A 126 -13.70 -9.38 8.96
CA TYR A 126 -13.19 -9.28 10.33
C TYR A 126 -13.65 -10.43 11.22
N ALA A 127 -14.76 -11.09 10.92
CA ALA A 127 -15.17 -12.29 11.65
C ALA A 127 -14.44 -13.54 11.15
N GLU A 128 -13.85 -13.51 9.96
CA GLU A 128 -13.21 -14.66 9.32
C GLU A 128 -11.74 -14.83 9.76
N GLY A 129 -11.06 -13.73 10.09
CA GLY A 129 -9.70 -13.74 10.61
C GLY A 129 -9.11 -12.34 10.73
N ASP A 130 -7.79 -12.26 10.92
CA ASP A 130 -7.06 -11.01 10.88
C ASP A 130 -7.11 -10.42 9.45
N VAL A 131 -7.32 -9.12 9.33
CA VAL A 131 -7.55 -8.44 8.05
C VAL A 131 -6.40 -7.51 7.72
N VAL A 132 -5.83 -7.64 6.52
CA VAL A 132 -4.89 -6.66 5.97
C VAL A 132 -5.69 -5.55 5.28
N HIS A 133 -5.39 -4.32 5.64
CA HIS A 133 -5.84 -3.10 5.00
C HIS A 133 -4.70 -2.47 4.24
N ALA A 134 -4.74 -2.49 2.92
CA ALA A 134 -3.74 -1.84 2.07
C ALA A 134 -4.36 -0.69 1.28
N TYR A 135 -3.59 0.38 1.13
CA TYR A 135 -3.95 1.60 0.42
C TYR A 135 -2.81 1.97 -0.50
N ALA A 136 -3.09 2.15 -1.79
CA ALA A 136 -2.11 2.52 -2.79
C ALA A 136 -2.45 3.90 -3.35
N HIS A 137 -1.40 4.67 -3.64
CA HIS A 137 -1.49 5.90 -4.40
C HIS A 137 -0.79 5.69 -5.72
N CYS A 138 -1.53 5.89 -6.82
CA CYS A 138 -1.02 5.71 -8.16
C CYS A 138 -0.34 6.99 -8.67
N THR A 139 0.60 6.84 -9.60
CA THR A 139 1.20 7.92 -10.39
C THR A 139 0.17 8.79 -11.11
N CYS A 140 -0.96 8.22 -11.54
CA CYS A 140 -2.08 8.96 -12.13
C CYS A 140 -2.79 9.93 -11.15
N GLY A 141 -2.43 9.90 -9.86
CA GLY A 141 -2.97 10.76 -8.81
C GLY A 141 -4.17 10.17 -8.06
N GLU A 142 -4.75 9.08 -8.57
CA GLU A 142 -5.84 8.37 -7.89
C GLU A 142 -5.33 7.47 -6.76
N SER A 143 -6.19 7.25 -5.77
CA SER A 143 -5.90 6.40 -4.61
C SER A 143 -6.95 5.32 -4.49
N TYR A 144 -6.52 4.10 -4.19
CA TYR A 144 -7.42 2.95 -4.08
C TYR A 144 -7.01 2.06 -2.90
N SER A 145 -7.96 1.27 -2.43
CA SER A 145 -7.79 0.37 -1.31
C SER A 145 -8.02 -1.08 -1.73
N HIS A 146 -7.33 -1.97 -1.02
CA HIS A 146 -7.58 -3.39 -1.11
C HIS A 146 -7.50 -4.01 0.29
N LYS A 147 -8.47 -4.87 0.63
CA LYS A 147 -8.55 -5.52 1.94
C LYS A 147 -8.82 -7.00 1.79
N TRP A 148 -8.17 -7.82 2.61
CA TRP A 148 -8.31 -9.27 2.56
C TRP A 148 -7.98 -9.90 3.91
N VAL A 149 -8.47 -11.12 4.14
CA VAL A 149 -8.15 -11.91 5.33
C VAL A 149 -6.75 -12.51 5.19
N ILE A 150 -5.96 -12.47 6.26
CA ILE A 150 -4.64 -13.08 6.32
C ILE A 150 -4.74 -14.58 6.01
N GLY A 151 -3.95 -15.03 5.03
CA GLY A 151 -3.96 -16.40 4.55
C GLY A 151 -4.94 -16.70 3.41
N ASP A 152 -5.82 -15.77 3.03
CA ASP A 152 -6.81 -15.99 1.94
C ASP A 152 -6.20 -15.91 0.53
N ARG A 153 -5.08 -15.19 0.39
CA ARG A 153 -4.34 -15.06 -0.88
C ARG A 153 -3.27 -16.14 -0.97
N ASP A 154 -3.55 -17.22 -1.68
CA ASP A 154 -2.56 -18.25 -2.05
C ASP A 154 -1.45 -17.67 -2.95
N ASP A 155 -0.24 -18.21 -2.81
CA ASP A 155 1.01 -17.83 -3.54
C ASP A 155 0.96 -18.19 -5.03
#